data_AF-E6SH33-F1
#
_entry.id   AF-E6SH33-F1
#
_cell.length_a   1.000
_cell.length_b   1.000
_cell.length_c   1.000
_cell.angle_alpha   90.00
_cell.angle_beta   90.00
_cell.angle_gamma   90.00
#
_symmetry.space_group_name_H-M   'P 1'
#
loop_
_entity.id
_entity.type
_entity.pdbx_description
1 polymer ?
#
loop_
_entity_poly.entity_id
_entity_poly.type
_entity_poly.pdbx_seq_one_letter_code
_entity_poly.pdbx_strand_id
1 'polypeptide(L)'
;MNGPLDDPSFDADKGDRVGESPQRFGSARDQVDQLARINRDIVACRRCPRLVAYTAEVARTKRRAYRDWDYWGRPVPSFGDPLARLLIVGLAPAAHGANRTGRMFTGDSSGDWLYRALYRAGFASQPTSTHRDDGLELRDAYITATCHCAPPDNRPSRDELAACSAFLARELEALATVRVIVCLGQIAFQGVLRLMRERGYGWPREVDPSAQGHDAGAAGSSGTNRPTRPAKPRFRHGGEYRWYRPPERPPGPPRPDLPPPPVLLASYHPSRQNTQTGVLTEAMFDAVFRRARQLLDRESSGRERPGDRAFAGRGSTAGRASPRKGSG
;
A
#
# COMPACT_ATOMS: atom_id res chain seq x y z
N MET A 1 11.01 83.90 6.05
CA MET A 1 10.91 83.81 4.58
C MET A 1 12.09 83.01 4.09
N ASN A 2 11.81 81.89 3.41
CA ASN A 2 12.62 81.09 2.48
C ASN A 2 14.14 80.95 2.62
N GLY A 3 14.60 79.68 2.74
CA GLY A 3 15.86 79.21 2.12
C GLY A 3 16.59 78.11 2.91
N PRO A 4 17.21 77.10 2.25
CA PRO A 4 17.23 75.69 2.69
C PRO A 4 18.66 75.13 2.94
N LEU A 5 18.79 73.78 2.92
CA LEU A 5 19.99 72.90 2.91
C LEU A 5 20.39 72.35 4.31
N ASP A 6 20.75 71.09 4.57
CA ASP A 6 21.01 69.87 3.78
C ASP A 6 21.01 68.64 4.73
N ASP A 7 20.74 67.47 4.18
CA ASP A 7 20.88 66.10 4.75
C ASP A 7 22.39 65.70 4.84
N PRO A 8 22.86 64.81 5.73
CA PRO A 8 22.84 63.38 5.40
C PRO A 8 22.81 62.36 6.57
N SER A 9 22.44 61.14 6.18
CA SER A 9 22.99 59.83 6.58
C SER A 9 22.13 58.93 7.47
N PHE A 10 21.54 57.90 6.85
CA PHE A 10 21.21 56.65 7.52
C PHE A 10 21.59 55.49 6.59
N ASP A 11 22.74 54.88 6.88
CA ASP A 11 23.11 53.55 6.39
C ASP A 11 22.26 52.50 7.10
N ALA A 12 21.59 51.63 6.33
CA ALA A 12 21.08 50.36 6.82
C ALA A 12 20.94 49.35 5.66
N ASP A 13 22.07 48.71 5.40
CA ASP A 13 22.25 47.27 5.17
C ASP A 13 21.11 46.45 4.54
N LYS A 14 21.37 46.01 3.30
CA LYS A 14 20.59 45.01 2.56
C LYS A 14 20.92 43.61 3.09
N GLY A 15 20.15 43.16 4.08
CA GLY A 15 20.10 41.76 4.50
C GLY A 15 19.24 40.91 3.56
N ASP A 16 19.92 40.08 2.78
CA ASP A 16 19.43 39.02 1.89
C ASP A 16 18.37 38.13 2.57
N ARG A 17 17.11 38.18 2.12
CA ARG A 17 16.09 37.19 2.51
C ARG A 17 16.17 36.02 1.53
N VAL A 18 17.02 35.06 1.86
CA VAL A 18 17.02 33.74 1.22
C VAL A 18 15.65 33.10 1.44
N GLY A 19 14.93 32.87 0.34
CA GLY A 19 13.61 32.25 0.34
C GLY A 19 13.65 30.81 0.82
N GLU A 20 12.99 30.52 1.95
CA GLU A 20 12.64 29.15 2.31
C GLU A 20 11.58 28.63 1.32
N SER A 21 12.01 27.73 0.46
CA SER A 21 11.13 26.94 -0.38
C SER A 21 10.33 25.95 0.49
N PRO A 22 9.01 25.81 0.30
CA PRO A 22 8.21 24.90 1.13
C PRO A 22 8.60 23.46 0.83
N GLN A 23 9.19 22.77 1.81
CA GLN A 23 9.48 21.34 1.74
C GLN A 23 8.14 20.58 1.80
N ARG A 24 7.63 20.19 0.62
CA ARG A 24 6.24 19.76 0.40
C ARG A 24 5.92 18.31 0.74
N PHE A 25 6.87 17.54 1.25
CA PHE A 25 6.65 16.19 1.77
C PHE A 25 7.43 16.08 3.07
N GLY A 26 6.78 15.63 4.14
CA GLY A 26 7.45 15.41 5.42
C GLY A 26 8.69 14.52 5.23
N SER A 27 9.71 14.73 6.07
CA SER A 27 10.90 13.89 6.07
C SER A 27 10.52 12.41 6.26
N ALA A 28 11.42 11.48 5.91
CA ALA A 28 11.22 10.06 6.18
C ALA A 28 10.87 9.80 7.66
N ARG A 29 11.45 10.59 8.58
CA ARG A 29 11.15 10.56 10.01
C ARG A 29 9.70 10.97 10.31
N ASP A 30 9.20 12.01 9.64
CA ASP A 30 7.80 12.46 9.81
C ASP A 30 6.81 11.38 9.37
N GLN A 31 7.10 10.68 8.26
CA GLN A 31 6.29 9.58 7.76
C GLN A 31 6.23 8.41 8.75
N VAL A 32 7.37 8.03 9.34
CA VAL A 32 7.46 7.02 10.41
C VAL A 32 6.60 7.44 11.62
N ASP A 33 6.77 8.68 12.09
CA ASP A 33 6.06 9.18 13.27
C ASP A 33 4.55 9.30 13.04
N GLN A 34 4.13 9.68 11.83
CA GLN A 34 2.72 9.73 11.43
C GLN A 34 2.09 8.34 11.44
N LEU A 35 2.74 7.34 10.82
CA LEU A 35 2.24 5.97 10.81
C LEU A 35 2.19 5.37 12.22
N ALA A 36 3.18 5.66 13.06
CA ALA A 36 3.16 5.24 14.46
C ALA A 36 1.98 5.86 15.24
N ARG A 37 1.67 7.15 15.01
CA ARG A 37 0.47 7.80 15.58
C ARG A 37 -0.82 7.15 15.08
N ILE A 38 -0.94 6.92 13.77
CA ILE A 38 -2.12 6.28 13.17
C ILE A 38 -2.34 4.89 13.77
N ASN A 39 -1.30 4.08 13.90
CA ASN A 39 -1.40 2.75 14.51
C ASN A 39 -1.82 2.81 15.98
N ARG A 40 -1.35 3.78 16.78
CA ARG A 40 -1.84 3.97 18.16
C ARG A 40 -3.33 4.28 18.18
N ASP A 41 -3.80 5.17 17.30
CA ASP A 41 -5.21 5.53 17.21
C ASP A 41 -6.08 4.35 16.75
N ILE A 42 -5.59 3.55 15.80
CA ILE A 42 -6.24 2.32 15.36
C ILE A 42 -6.47 1.42 16.58
N VAL A 43 -5.41 1.09 17.32
CA VAL A 43 -5.46 0.15 18.46
C VAL A 43 -6.38 0.66 19.57
N ALA A 44 -6.44 1.98 19.79
CA ALA A 44 -7.30 2.60 20.78
C ALA A 44 -8.78 2.73 20.34
N CYS A 45 -9.09 2.54 19.05
CA CYS A 45 -10.40 2.82 18.49
C CYS A 45 -11.52 1.95 19.09
N ARG A 46 -12.64 2.59 19.43
CA ARG A 46 -13.87 1.95 19.92
C ARG A 46 -15.15 2.35 19.16
N ARG A 47 -15.01 2.92 17.96
CA ARG A 47 -16.14 3.51 17.19
C ARG A 47 -17.22 2.53 16.75
N CYS A 48 -16.93 1.23 16.70
CA CYS A 48 -17.84 0.20 16.18
C CYS A 48 -18.20 -0.80 17.30
N PRO A 49 -19.27 -0.58 18.08
CA PRO A 49 -19.59 -1.40 19.26
C PRO A 49 -19.69 -2.90 18.96
N ARG A 50 -20.35 -3.27 17.85
CA ARG A 50 -20.48 -4.67 17.41
C ARG A 50 -19.13 -5.35 17.18
N LEU A 51 -18.22 -4.66 16.48
CA LEU A 51 -16.89 -5.20 16.18
C LEU A 51 -16.01 -5.27 17.41
N VAL A 52 -16.05 -4.25 18.27
CA VAL A 52 -15.31 -4.23 19.54
C VAL A 52 -15.74 -5.39 20.43
N ALA A 53 -17.05 -5.59 20.61
CA ALA A 53 -17.59 -6.68 21.40
C ALA A 53 -17.20 -8.04 20.83
N TYR A 54 -17.38 -8.24 19.51
CA TYR A 54 -17.03 -9.51 18.87
C TYR A 54 -15.52 -9.82 18.94
N THR A 55 -14.67 -8.84 18.68
CA THR A 55 -13.21 -8.97 18.71
C THR A 55 -12.73 -9.40 20.10
N ALA A 56 -13.27 -8.77 21.16
CA ALA A 56 -12.99 -9.12 22.55
C ALA A 56 -13.56 -10.50 22.93
N GLU A 57 -14.78 -10.80 22.50
CA GLU A 57 -15.43 -12.08 22.79
C GLU A 57 -14.68 -13.27 22.18
N VAL A 58 -14.20 -13.13 20.94
CA VAL A 58 -13.37 -14.14 20.28
C VAL A 58 -12.04 -14.35 21.03
N ALA A 59 -11.44 -13.28 21.57
CA ALA A 59 -10.22 -13.36 22.35
C ALA A 59 -10.42 -14.03 23.73
N ARG A 60 -11.63 -13.92 24.30
CA ARG A 60 -12.00 -14.56 25.56
C ARG A 60 -12.36 -16.03 25.37
N THR A 61 -13.20 -16.34 24.38
CA THR A 61 -13.71 -17.70 24.12
C THR A 61 -12.65 -18.58 23.47
N LYS A 62 -11.89 -18.03 22.52
CA LYS A 62 -10.84 -18.68 21.73
C LYS A 62 -11.34 -19.93 21.00
N ARG A 63 -10.54 -20.41 20.05
CA ARG A 63 -10.79 -21.74 19.43
C ARG A 63 -10.02 -22.81 20.21
N ARG A 64 -10.51 -24.06 20.23
CA ARG A 64 -9.86 -25.17 20.96
C ARG A 64 -8.36 -25.28 20.66
N ALA A 65 -7.96 -25.16 19.39
CA ALA A 65 -6.56 -25.25 18.99
C ALA A 65 -5.66 -24.12 19.54
N TYR A 66 -6.22 -23.02 20.05
CA TYR A 66 -5.49 -21.86 20.56
C TYR A 66 -5.97 -21.44 21.95
N ARG A 67 -6.48 -22.38 22.76
CA ARG A 67 -7.05 -22.08 24.07
C ARG A 67 -6.03 -21.43 25.02
N ASP A 68 -4.79 -21.86 24.93
CA ASP A 68 -3.69 -21.42 25.81
C ASP A 68 -2.93 -20.22 25.23
N TRP A 69 -3.39 -19.64 24.12
CA TRP A 69 -2.73 -18.50 23.48
C TRP A 69 -3.29 -17.18 24.00
N ASP A 70 -2.43 -16.19 24.15
CA ASP A 70 -2.85 -14.81 24.38
C ASP A 70 -3.27 -14.15 23.07
N TYR A 71 -4.55 -13.77 23.00
CA TYR A 71 -5.12 -13.13 21.82
C TYR A 71 -4.96 -11.61 21.89
N TRP A 72 -4.73 -10.99 20.73
CA TRP A 72 -4.72 -9.54 20.57
C TRP A 72 -6.06 -8.89 20.96
N GLY A 73 -7.18 -9.40 20.45
CA GLY A 73 -8.53 -9.02 20.90
C GLY A 73 -8.90 -7.54 20.74
N ARG A 74 -8.24 -6.84 19.82
CA ARG A 74 -8.33 -5.39 19.62
C ARG A 74 -8.26 -5.03 18.12
N PRO A 75 -8.55 -3.78 17.73
CA PRO A 75 -8.24 -3.34 16.37
C PRO A 75 -6.77 -3.62 16.03
N VAL A 76 -6.54 -4.20 14.86
CA VAL A 76 -5.21 -4.64 14.41
C VAL A 76 -4.52 -3.47 13.71
N PRO A 77 -3.31 -3.08 14.13
CA PRO A 77 -2.55 -2.05 13.45
C PRO A 77 -2.09 -2.52 12.07
N SER A 78 -1.78 -1.56 11.20
CA SER A 78 -1.09 -1.85 9.94
C SER A 78 0.38 -2.11 10.16
N PHE A 79 1.03 -2.74 9.18
CA PHE A 79 2.39 -3.25 9.34
C PHE A 79 3.19 -3.19 8.03
N GLY A 80 4.46 -2.81 8.12
CA GLY A 80 5.42 -2.90 7.02
C GLY A 80 6.40 -1.74 7.00
N ASP A 81 7.02 -1.56 5.83
CA ASP A 81 8.00 -0.50 5.57
C ASP A 81 7.33 0.88 5.55
N PRO A 82 7.71 1.81 6.44
CA PRO A 82 7.16 3.16 6.44
C PRO A 82 7.38 3.91 5.13
N LEU A 83 8.42 3.58 4.35
CA LEU A 83 8.74 4.18 3.06
C LEU A 83 8.31 3.30 1.87
N ALA A 84 7.38 2.38 2.08
CA ALA A 84 6.90 1.45 1.06
C ALA A 84 6.44 2.15 -0.21
N ARG A 85 6.77 1.56 -1.36
CA ARG A 85 6.16 1.94 -2.64
C ARG A 85 4.97 1.04 -3.01
N LEU A 86 4.90 -0.16 -2.43
CA LEU A 86 3.74 -1.06 -2.53
C LEU A 86 2.85 -0.93 -1.29
N LEU A 87 1.58 -0.59 -1.49
CA LEU A 87 0.54 -0.70 -0.45
C LEU A 87 -0.39 -1.88 -0.76
N ILE A 88 -0.63 -2.73 0.22
CA ILE A 88 -1.55 -3.86 0.12
C ILE A 88 -2.74 -3.59 1.01
N VAL A 89 -3.94 -3.63 0.44
CA VAL A 89 -5.18 -3.31 1.14
C VAL A 89 -6.10 -4.52 1.19
N GLY A 90 -6.30 -5.05 2.40
CA GLY A 90 -7.24 -6.12 2.71
C GLY A 90 -8.66 -5.64 3.04
N LEU A 91 -9.53 -6.60 3.33
CA LEU A 91 -10.87 -6.33 3.88
C LEU A 91 -10.80 -6.04 5.38
N ALA A 92 -10.54 -7.07 6.19
CA ALA A 92 -10.55 -7.03 7.64
C ALA A 92 -9.78 -8.21 8.26
N PRO A 93 -9.34 -8.11 9.52
CA PRO A 93 -8.79 -9.23 10.28
C PRO A 93 -9.70 -10.46 10.36
N ALA A 94 -9.13 -11.66 10.22
CA ALA A 94 -9.82 -12.89 10.58
C ALA A 94 -9.91 -13.06 12.11
N ALA A 95 -11.02 -13.60 12.59
CA ALA A 95 -11.31 -13.82 14.01
C ALA A 95 -10.20 -14.59 14.77
N HIS A 96 -9.55 -15.55 14.11
CA HIS A 96 -8.46 -16.35 14.71
C HIS A 96 -7.11 -16.22 13.98
N GLY A 97 -7.02 -15.27 13.03
CA GLY A 97 -5.78 -14.87 12.39
C GLY A 97 -5.26 -13.61 13.06
N ALA A 98 -5.35 -12.49 12.36
CA ALA A 98 -4.89 -11.18 12.84
C ALA A 98 -5.53 -10.73 14.17
N ASN A 99 -6.78 -11.10 14.48
CA ASN A 99 -7.37 -10.80 15.80
C ASN A 99 -6.75 -11.62 16.96
N ARG A 100 -6.13 -12.75 16.65
CA ARG A 100 -5.33 -13.52 17.60
C ARG A 100 -3.91 -12.96 17.67
N THR A 101 -3.27 -12.77 16.52
CA THR A 101 -1.82 -12.52 16.44
C THR A 101 -1.44 -11.04 16.58
N GLY A 102 -2.37 -10.12 16.32
CA GLY A 102 -2.13 -8.68 16.38
C GLY A 102 -1.38 -8.12 15.16
N ARG A 103 -1.19 -8.89 14.10
CA ARG A 103 -0.57 -8.45 12.83
C ARG A 103 -1.46 -8.81 11.66
N MET A 104 -1.64 -7.87 10.72
CA MET A 104 -2.46 -8.09 9.53
C MET A 104 -2.03 -9.37 8.79
N PHE A 105 -3.01 -10.13 8.31
CA PHE A 105 -2.78 -11.38 7.56
C PHE A 105 -1.90 -12.42 8.27
N THR A 106 -1.80 -12.43 9.61
CA THR A 106 -0.88 -13.33 10.33
C THR A 106 -1.65 -14.43 11.06
N GLY A 107 -1.23 -15.69 10.90
CA GLY A 107 -1.79 -16.82 11.63
C GLY A 107 -3.11 -17.38 11.10
N ASP A 108 -3.42 -17.15 9.83
CA ASP A 108 -4.51 -17.79 9.08
C ASP A 108 -4.09 -18.13 7.64
N SER A 109 -4.90 -18.94 6.95
CA SER A 109 -4.56 -19.43 5.61
C SER A 109 -4.51 -18.35 4.53
N SER A 110 -5.24 -17.23 4.70
CA SER A 110 -5.16 -16.12 3.75
C SER A 110 -3.78 -15.45 3.85
N GLY A 111 -3.29 -15.36 5.08
CA GLY A 111 -1.92 -14.97 5.42
C GLY A 111 -0.85 -15.84 4.79
N ASP A 112 -0.98 -17.16 4.91
CA ASP A 112 -0.03 -18.11 4.36
C ASP A 112 0.13 -17.96 2.83
N TRP A 113 -0.95 -17.60 2.13
CA TRP A 113 -0.89 -17.28 0.70
C TRP A 113 -0.23 -15.93 0.43
N LEU A 114 -0.61 -14.90 1.18
CA LEU A 114 -0.05 -13.56 1.04
C LEU A 114 1.46 -13.54 1.25
N TYR A 115 1.95 -14.03 2.38
CA TYR A 115 3.36 -13.92 2.71
C TYR A 115 4.27 -14.79 1.84
N ARG A 116 3.80 -15.95 1.37
CA ARG A 116 4.51 -16.74 0.36
C ARG A 116 4.66 -15.99 -0.96
N ALA A 117 3.61 -15.34 -1.44
CA ALA A 117 3.65 -14.54 -2.67
C ALA A 117 4.56 -13.30 -2.50
N LEU A 118 4.48 -12.61 -1.36
CA LEU A 118 5.35 -11.48 -1.04
C LEU A 118 6.82 -11.88 -0.96
N TYR A 119 7.13 -13.02 -0.34
CA TYR A 119 8.50 -13.53 -0.26
C TYR A 119 9.06 -13.84 -1.64
N ARG A 120 8.29 -14.55 -2.49
CA ARG A 120 8.70 -14.85 -3.88
C ARG A 120 8.89 -13.59 -4.73
N ALA A 121 8.13 -12.53 -4.47
CA ALA A 121 8.25 -11.24 -5.16
C ALA A 121 9.28 -10.29 -4.52
N GLY A 122 9.98 -10.72 -3.46
CA GLY A 122 11.03 -9.96 -2.78
C GLY A 122 10.53 -8.81 -1.91
N PHE A 123 9.28 -8.85 -1.45
CA PHE A 123 8.70 -7.85 -0.53
C PHE A 123 8.73 -8.28 0.94
N ALA A 124 8.95 -9.56 1.24
CA ALA A 124 8.99 -10.10 2.61
C ALA A 124 10.32 -10.81 2.89
N SER A 125 10.82 -10.73 4.12
CA SER A 125 12.07 -11.40 4.54
C SER A 125 11.95 -12.93 4.65
N GLN A 126 10.74 -13.44 4.87
CA GLN A 126 10.44 -14.86 5.01
C GLN A 126 9.05 -15.19 4.46
N PRO A 127 8.78 -16.46 4.08
CA PRO A 127 7.50 -16.86 3.47
C PRO A 127 6.37 -17.10 4.49
N THR A 128 6.68 -17.13 5.79
CA THR A 128 5.74 -17.48 6.86
C THR A 128 5.51 -16.33 7.83
N SER A 129 4.31 -16.31 8.41
CA SER A 129 3.86 -15.28 9.33
C SER A 129 2.96 -15.90 10.40
N THR A 130 3.56 -16.26 11.53
CA THR A 130 2.95 -17.08 12.58
C THR A 130 2.60 -16.26 13.82
N HIS A 131 3.42 -15.26 14.14
CA HIS A 131 3.24 -14.37 15.29
C HIS A 131 3.77 -12.97 14.98
N ARG A 132 3.24 -11.91 15.58
CA ARG A 132 3.69 -10.53 15.30
C ARG A 132 5.18 -10.29 15.54
N ASP A 133 5.78 -11.05 16.46
CA ASP A 133 7.18 -10.94 16.89
C ASP A 133 8.10 -12.01 16.25
N ASP A 134 7.67 -12.66 15.17
CA ASP A 134 8.41 -13.76 14.53
C ASP A 134 9.56 -13.32 13.60
N GLY A 135 10.00 -12.07 13.67
CA GLY A 135 11.10 -11.52 12.88
C GLY A 135 10.79 -11.26 11.39
N LEU A 136 9.54 -11.46 10.95
CA LEU A 136 9.12 -11.09 9.60
C LEU A 136 9.25 -9.57 9.41
N GLU A 137 9.89 -9.17 8.31
CA GLU A 137 10.02 -7.80 7.86
C GLU A 137 9.44 -7.66 6.45
N LEU A 138 8.81 -6.53 6.17
CA LEU A 138 8.45 -6.14 4.81
C LEU A 138 9.43 -5.08 4.31
N ARG A 139 9.87 -5.23 3.06
CA ARG A 139 10.75 -4.30 2.37
C ARG A 139 9.99 -3.72 1.19
N ASP A 140 9.92 -2.39 1.11
CA ASP A 140 9.22 -1.68 0.02
C ASP A 140 7.70 -1.95 -0.03
N ALA A 141 7.14 -2.58 1.01
CA ALA A 141 5.74 -2.96 1.12
C ALA A 141 5.14 -2.62 2.49
N TYR A 142 3.88 -2.19 2.48
CA TYR A 142 3.08 -1.91 3.67
C TYR A 142 1.70 -2.56 3.53
N ILE A 143 1.19 -3.16 4.61
CA ILE A 143 -0.08 -3.90 4.63
C ILE A 143 -1.05 -3.20 5.57
N THR A 144 -2.25 -2.90 5.06
CA THR A 144 -3.39 -2.36 5.80
C THR A 144 -4.70 -3.07 5.41
N ALA A 145 -5.82 -2.64 5.98
CA ALA A 145 -7.15 -3.14 5.69
C ALA A 145 -8.19 -2.02 5.64
N THR A 146 -9.33 -2.29 4.99
CA THR A 146 -10.46 -1.35 4.96
C THR A 146 -11.18 -1.30 6.32
N CYS A 147 -11.06 -2.35 7.12
CA CYS A 147 -11.54 -2.43 8.50
C CYS A 147 -10.46 -3.03 9.39
N HIS A 148 -10.18 -2.44 10.54
CA HIS A 148 -9.14 -2.89 11.47
C HIS A 148 -9.63 -3.84 12.56
N CYS A 149 -10.93 -4.08 12.70
CA CYS A 149 -11.47 -5.04 13.68
C CYS A 149 -11.95 -6.31 12.96
N ALA A 150 -11.87 -7.46 13.63
CA ALA A 150 -12.47 -8.68 13.10
C ALA A 150 -14.01 -8.55 13.09
N PRO A 151 -14.66 -8.72 11.93
CA PRO A 151 -16.11 -8.80 11.87
C PRO A 151 -16.60 -10.24 11.97
N PRO A 152 -17.77 -10.48 12.59
CA PRO A 152 -18.50 -11.74 12.43
C PRO A 152 -18.59 -12.14 10.96
N ASP A 153 -18.32 -13.42 10.69
CA ASP A 153 -18.34 -14.03 9.34
C ASP A 153 -17.44 -13.33 8.31
N ASN A 154 -16.45 -12.56 8.77
CA ASN A 154 -15.62 -11.68 7.94
C ASN A 154 -16.45 -10.67 7.13
N ARG A 155 -17.59 -10.22 7.67
CA ARG A 155 -18.52 -9.30 7.00
C ARG A 155 -18.73 -8.02 7.82
N PRO A 156 -17.92 -6.97 7.61
CA PRO A 156 -18.18 -5.67 8.19
C PRO A 156 -19.41 -5.03 7.51
N SER A 157 -20.17 -4.24 8.26
CA SER A 157 -21.28 -3.45 7.74
C SER A 157 -20.76 -2.25 6.94
N ARG A 158 -21.66 -1.61 6.18
CA ARG A 158 -21.31 -0.37 5.46
C ARG A 158 -20.92 0.76 6.41
N ASP A 159 -21.60 0.88 7.54
CA ASP A 159 -21.33 1.91 8.55
C ASP A 159 -20.01 1.66 9.25
N GLU A 160 -19.66 0.39 9.50
CA GLU A 160 -18.36 0.02 10.07
C GLU A 160 -17.22 0.33 9.11
N LEU A 161 -17.39 0.03 7.81
CA LEU A 161 -16.42 0.39 6.77
C LEU A 161 -16.27 1.92 6.65
N ALA A 162 -17.37 2.66 6.75
CA ALA A 162 -17.37 4.12 6.71
C ALA A 162 -16.70 4.73 7.96
N ALA A 163 -16.95 4.18 9.15
CA ALA A 163 -16.29 4.59 10.38
C ALA A 163 -14.79 4.29 10.33
N CYS A 164 -14.39 3.14 9.79
CA CYS A 164 -12.98 2.73 9.75
C CYS A 164 -12.18 3.43 8.65
N SER A 165 -12.82 3.93 7.59
CA SER A 165 -12.11 4.49 6.44
C SER A 165 -11.28 5.74 6.73
N ALA A 166 -11.53 6.42 7.85
CA ALA A 166 -10.69 7.53 8.29
C ALA A 166 -9.23 7.09 8.54
N PHE A 167 -8.99 5.85 8.96
CA PHE A 167 -7.64 5.32 9.15
C PHE A 167 -6.95 5.10 7.80
N LEU A 168 -7.57 4.36 6.89
CA LEU A 168 -7.02 4.16 5.54
C LEU A 168 -6.77 5.48 4.80
N ALA A 169 -7.64 6.49 5.00
CA ALA A 169 -7.44 7.83 4.45
C ALA A 169 -6.16 8.50 4.99
N ARG A 170 -5.90 8.40 6.29
CA ARG A 170 -4.68 8.95 6.93
C ARG A 170 -3.43 8.17 6.53
N GLU A 171 -3.52 6.84 6.42
CA GLU A 171 -2.39 6.00 6.01
C GLU A 171 -1.98 6.28 4.57
N LEU A 172 -2.94 6.39 3.65
CA LEU A 172 -2.67 6.78 2.27
C LEU A 172 -2.04 8.18 2.15
N GLU A 173 -2.19 9.04 3.16
CA GLU A 173 -1.65 10.40 3.18
C GLU A 173 -0.23 10.38 3.70
N ALA A 174 0.00 9.65 4.79
CA ALA A 174 1.32 9.43 5.35
C ALA A 174 2.23 8.67 4.37
N LEU A 175 1.72 7.70 3.62
CA LEU A 175 2.47 6.88 2.67
C LEU A 175 2.74 7.59 1.33
N ALA A 176 3.44 8.73 1.37
CA ALA A 176 3.71 9.58 0.19
C ALA A 176 4.56 8.89 -0.90
N THR A 177 5.29 7.84 -0.53
CA THR A 177 6.14 7.04 -1.42
C THR A 177 5.39 5.97 -2.19
N VAL A 178 4.10 5.72 -1.90
CA VAL A 178 3.32 4.67 -2.58
C VAL A 178 3.17 4.98 -4.06
N ARG A 179 3.40 3.95 -4.88
CA ARG A 179 3.35 3.97 -6.35
C ARG A 179 2.48 2.87 -6.91
N VAL A 180 2.30 1.78 -6.16
CA VAL A 180 1.39 0.69 -6.51
C VAL A 180 0.53 0.35 -5.31
N ILE A 181 -0.77 0.22 -5.53
CA ILE A 181 -1.73 -0.29 -4.53
C ILE A 181 -2.28 -1.62 -5.04
N VAL A 182 -2.16 -2.70 -4.26
CA VAL A 182 -2.80 -3.99 -4.52
C VAL A 182 -4.03 -4.14 -3.61
N CYS A 183 -5.21 -4.18 -4.22
CA CYS A 183 -6.47 -4.41 -3.51
C CYS A 183 -6.87 -5.88 -3.50
N LEU A 184 -6.99 -6.46 -2.31
CA LEU A 184 -7.38 -7.84 -2.10
C LEU A 184 -8.90 -7.94 -1.89
N GLY A 185 -9.61 -8.14 -3.00
CA GLY A 185 -11.06 -8.25 -3.06
C GLY A 185 -11.78 -6.94 -3.42
N GLN A 186 -13.06 -7.09 -3.79
CA GLN A 186 -13.88 -5.99 -4.30
C GLN A 186 -14.11 -4.86 -3.27
N ILE A 187 -14.25 -5.19 -1.98
CA ILE A 187 -14.50 -4.17 -0.95
C ILE A 187 -13.27 -3.27 -0.77
N ALA A 188 -12.07 -3.84 -0.68
CA ALA A 188 -10.83 -3.08 -0.63
C ALA A 188 -10.66 -2.19 -1.87
N PHE A 189 -10.92 -2.74 -3.05
CA PHE A 189 -10.90 -2.02 -4.31
C PHE A 189 -11.85 -0.81 -4.32
N GLN A 190 -13.10 -1.01 -3.90
CA GLN A 190 -14.09 0.06 -3.81
C GLN A 190 -13.73 1.11 -2.75
N GLY A 191 -13.16 0.69 -1.63
CA GLY A 191 -12.68 1.57 -0.56
C GLY A 191 -11.59 2.51 -1.05
N VAL A 192 -10.55 1.97 -1.69
CA VAL A 192 -9.46 2.76 -2.28
C VAL A 192 -9.99 3.70 -3.35
N LEU A 193 -10.80 3.22 -4.29
CA LEU A 193 -11.41 4.05 -5.33
C LEU A 193 -12.20 5.24 -4.77
N ARG A 194 -12.95 5.04 -3.69
CA ARG A 194 -13.68 6.11 -3.00
C ARG A 194 -12.71 7.14 -2.40
N LEU A 195 -11.72 6.69 -1.64
CA LEU A 195 -10.76 7.59 -0.98
C LEU A 195 -9.94 8.38 -1.99
N MET A 196 -9.55 7.76 -3.10
CA MET A 196 -8.86 8.48 -4.20
C MET A 196 -9.75 9.56 -4.81
N ARG A 197 -11.06 9.31 -4.93
CA ARG A 197 -12.01 10.35 -5.38
C ARG A 197 -12.18 11.49 -4.39
N GLU A 198 -12.24 11.19 -3.09
CA GLU A 198 -12.32 12.20 -2.03
C GLU A 198 -11.07 13.10 -2.01
N ARG A 199 -9.91 12.55 -2.39
CA ARG A 199 -8.65 13.28 -2.61
C ARG A 199 -8.63 14.13 -3.88
N GLY A 200 -9.66 14.04 -4.73
CA GLY A 200 -9.78 14.81 -5.95
C GLY A 200 -9.29 14.09 -7.22
N TYR A 201 -8.82 12.84 -7.11
CA TYR A 201 -8.53 12.04 -8.31
C TYR A 201 -9.83 11.66 -9.03
N GLY A 202 -9.76 11.55 -10.37
CA GLY A 202 -10.86 11.02 -11.18
C GLY A 202 -11.05 9.50 -10.97
N TRP A 203 -11.88 8.89 -11.82
CA TRP A 203 -11.89 7.43 -11.93
C TRP A 203 -10.70 6.95 -12.76
N PRO A 204 -9.96 5.91 -12.33
CA PRO A 204 -8.94 5.32 -13.17
C PRO A 204 -9.58 4.49 -14.28
N ARG A 205 -8.83 4.29 -15.35
CA ARG A 205 -9.19 3.40 -16.46
C ARG A 205 -8.44 2.10 -16.30
N GLU A 206 -9.10 1.00 -16.63
CA GLU A 206 -8.42 -0.28 -16.74
C GLU A 206 -7.50 -0.26 -17.97
N VAL A 207 -6.28 -0.74 -17.80
CA VAL A 207 -5.30 -0.90 -18.87
C VAL A 207 -5.63 -2.19 -19.59
N ASP A 208 -5.77 -2.11 -20.91
CA ASP A 208 -5.90 -3.29 -21.75
C ASP A 208 -4.61 -4.13 -21.63
N PRO A 209 -4.67 -5.40 -21.20
CA PRO A 209 -3.50 -6.28 -21.13
C PRO A 209 -2.79 -6.42 -22.48
N SER A 210 -3.52 -6.33 -23.60
CA SER A 210 -2.98 -6.45 -24.96
C SER A 210 -2.23 -5.20 -25.44
N ALA A 211 -2.45 -4.05 -24.81
CA ALA A 211 -1.71 -2.81 -25.11
C ALA A 211 -0.30 -2.79 -24.49
N GLN A 212 0.04 -3.78 -23.67
CA GLN A 212 1.35 -3.91 -23.03
C GLN A 212 2.34 -4.62 -23.96
N GLY A 213 2.70 -3.96 -25.07
CA GLY A 213 3.63 -4.56 -26.03
C GLY A 213 4.19 -3.63 -27.11
N HIS A 214 3.52 -2.53 -27.46
CA HIS A 214 4.03 -1.60 -28.47
C HIS A 214 4.29 -0.24 -27.84
N ASP A 215 5.50 0.30 -28.07
CA ASP A 215 5.78 1.71 -27.86
C ASP A 215 4.61 2.52 -28.42
N ALA A 216 4.09 3.43 -27.61
CA ALA A 216 3.05 4.37 -28.02
C ALA A 216 3.66 5.39 -29.00
N GLY A 217 4.00 4.93 -30.19
CA GLY A 217 4.12 5.74 -31.39
C GLY A 217 2.74 6.32 -31.69
N ALA A 218 2.68 7.64 -31.72
CA ALA A 218 1.49 8.39 -32.05
C ALA A 218 0.86 7.86 -33.35
N ALA A 219 -0.33 7.27 -33.25
CA ALA A 219 -1.22 7.06 -34.39
C ALA A 219 -2.42 7.99 -34.21
N GLY A 220 -2.47 9.01 -35.06
CA GLY A 220 -3.58 9.96 -35.11
C GLY A 220 -4.88 9.26 -35.46
N SER A 221 -5.92 9.57 -34.70
CA SER A 221 -7.30 9.42 -35.15
C SER A 221 -7.98 10.76 -34.94
N SER A 222 -8.18 11.45 -36.06
CA SER A 222 -9.04 12.61 -36.20
C SER A 222 -10.48 12.19 -35.93
N GLY A 223 -10.87 12.24 -34.66
CA GLY A 223 -12.25 12.10 -34.23
C GLY A 223 -12.46 13.07 -33.07
N THR A 224 -13.27 14.10 -33.29
CA THR A 224 -13.68 15.08 -32.28
C THR A 224 -14.60 14.44 -31.23
N ASN A 225 -14.10 13.44 -30.50
CA ASN A 225 -14.82 12.84 -29.39
C ASN A 225 -14.20 13.37 -28.10
N ARG A 226 -14.83 14.41 -27.55
CA ARG A 226 -14.49 14.95 -26.23
C ARG A 226 -14.38 13.77 -25.25
N PRO A 227 -13.24 13.55 -24.56
CA PRO A 227 -13.09 12.38 -23.71
C PRO A 227 -14.17 12.42 -22.63
N THR A 228 -15.12 11.49 -22.69
CA THR A 228 -16.14 11.31 -21.68
C THR A 228 -15.45 11.01 -20.35
N ARG A 229 -15.96 11.60 -19.25
CA ARG A 229 -15.44 11.30 -17.91
C ARG A 229 -15.45 9.78 -17.73
N PRO A 230 -14.33 9.15 -17.34
CA PRO A 230 -14.29 7.70 -17.18
C PRO A 230 -15.39 7.26 -16.20
N ALA A 231 -16.11 6.18 -16.52
CA ALA A 231 -17.07 5.58 -15.61
C ALA A 231 -16.35 4.95 -14.41
N LYS A 232 -17.09 4.66 -13.33
CA LYS A 232 -16.52 3.93 -12.18
C LYS A 232 -16.02 2.55 -12.66
N PRO A 233 -14.74 2.20 -12.46
CA PRO A 233 -14.21 0.93 -12.93
C PRO A 233 -14.82 -0.25 -12.16
N ARG A 234 -14.95 -1.38 -12.85
CA ARG A 234 -15.42 -2.65 -12.28
C ARG A 234 -14.22 -3.43 -11.76
N PHE A 235 -14.39 -4.14 -10.65
CA PHE A 235 -13.36 -5.01 -10.09
C PHE A 235 -13.17 -6.26 -10.97
N ARG A 236 -11.91 -6.56 -11.30
CA ARG A 236 -11.49 -7.81 -11.97
C ARG A 236 -10.14 -8.26 -11.43
N HIS A 237 -9.99 -9.55 -11.16
CA HIS A 237 -8.67 -10.09 -10.78
C HIS A 237 -7.68 -9.91 -11.94
N GLY A 238 -6.45 -9.51 -11.61
CA GLY A 238 -5.42 -9.17 -12.58
C GLY A 238 -5.61 -7.79 -13.23
N GLY A 239 -6.69 -7.08 -12.90
CA GLY A 239 -6.95 -5.74 -13.44
C GLY A 239 -5.90 -4.73 -12.99
N GLU A 240 -5.31 -4.03 -13.95
CA GLU A 240 -4.42 -2.89 -13.73
C GLU A 240 -5.19 -1.61 -14.08
N TYR A 241 -5.24 -0.65 -13.16
CA TYR A 241 -5.99 0.59 -13.33
C TYR A 241 -5.07 1.78 -13.15
N ARG A 242 -5.12 2.70 -14.12
CA ARG A 242 -4.31 3.92 -14.14
C ARG A 242 -5.21 5.14 -14.18
N TRP A 243 -4.89 6.12 -13.33
CA TRP A 243 -5.51 7.43 -13.42
C TRP A 243 -4.92 8.18 -14.60
N TYR A 244 -5.77 8.49 -15.57
CA TYR A 244 -5.39 9.36 -16.67
C TYR A 244 -5.21 10.77 -16.12
N ARG A 245 -4.04 11.38 -16.36
CA ARG A 245 -3.89 12.83 -16.31
C ARG A 245 -4.32 13.33 -17.69
N PRO A 246 -5.53 13.92 -17.86
CA PRO A 246 -5.86 14.50 -19.15
C PRO A 246 -4.81 15.55 -19.51
N PRO A 247 -4.29 15.55 -20.75
CA PRO A 247 -3.72 16.77 -21.30
C PRO A 247 -4.88 17.77 -21.31
N GLU A 248 -4.72 18.85 -20.55
CA GLU A 248 -5.59 20.03 -20.53
C GLU A 248 -7.05 19.81 -20.06
N ARG A 249 -7.26 20.01 -18.76
CA ARG A 249 -8.57 20.40 -18.21
C ARG A 249 -8.63 21.93 -18.21
N PRO A 250 -9.74 22.60 -18.62
CA PRO A 250 -9.90 24.03 -18.34
C PRO A 250 -9.91 24.22 -16.82
N PRO A 251 -9.23 25.26 -16.30
CA PRO A 251 -8.93 25.33 -14.88
C PRO A 251 -10.23 25.53 -14.09
N GLY A 252 -10.64 24.51 -13.35
CA GLY A 252 -10.88 24.77 -11.93
C GLY A 252 -9.53 25.08 -11.29
N PRO A 253 -9.46 25.83 -10.17
CA PRO A 253 -8.18 26.22 -9.59
C PRO A 253 -7.28 24.98 -9.53
N PRO A 254 -6.06 25.03 -10.12
CA PRO A 254 -5.13 23.93 -10.02
C PRO A 254 -5.03 23.58 -8.54
N ARG A 255 -5.02 22.28 -8.20
CA ARG A 255 -4.42 21.84 -6.94
C ARG A 255 -2.98 21.49 -7.28
N PRO A 256 -2.03 22.46 -7.25
CA PRO A 256 -0.64 22.23 -7.63
C PRO A 256 0.12 21.24 -6.73
N ASP A 257 -0.57 20.52 -5.83
CA ASP A 257 0.04 19.86 -4.68
C ASP A 257 -0.29 18.35 -4.57
N LEU A 258 -1.07 17.78 -5.50
CA LEU A 258 -1.46 16.36 -5.43
C LEU A 258 -0.38 15.47 -6.07
N PRO A 259 0.22 14.50 -5.35
CA PRO A 259 1.22 13.60 -5.91
C PRO A 259 0.66 12.80 -7.09
N PRO A 260 1.54 12.29 -7.99
CA PRO A 260 1.10 11.41 -9.07
C PRO A 260 0.33 10.23 -8.48
N PRO A 261 -0.85 9.89 -9.04
CA PRO A 261 -1.64 8.78 -8.53
C PRO A 261 -0.86 7.45 -8.71
N PRO A 262 -0.89 6.55 -7.72
CA PRO A 262 -0.32 5.22 -7.86
C PRO A 262 -1.05 4.41 -8.93
N VAL A 263 -0.44 3.32 -9.40
CA VAL A 263 -1.14 2.28 -10.18
C VAL A 263 -1.95 1.42 -9.21
N LEU A 264 -3.19 1.11 -9.56
CA LEU A 264 -4.04 0.22 -8.77
C LEU A 264 -4.09 -1.16 -9.43
N LEU A 265 -3.74 -2.20 -8.69
CA LEU A 265 -3.89 -3.60 -9.08
C LEU A 265 -5.02 -4.22 -8.27
N ALA A 266 -5.82 -5.07 -8.90
CA ALA A 266 -6.90 -5.80 -8.24
C ALA A 266 -6.64 -7.31 -8.26
N SER A 267 -6.87 -7.96 -7.11
CA SER A 267 -6.85 -9.41 -7.01
C SER A 267 -8.06 -9.90 -6.24
N TYR A 268 -8.58 -11.09 -6.58
CA TYR A 268 -9.39 -11.84 -5.63
C TYR A 268 -8.65 -12.00 -4.30
N HIS A 269 -9.42 -11.99 -3.21
CA HIS A 269 -8.88 -12.22 -1.87
C HIS A 269 -8.45 -13.69 -1.74
N PRO A 270 -7.30 -14.01 -1.10
CA PRO A 270 -6.86 -15.39 -0.89
C PRO A 270 -7.65 -16.09 0.25
N SER A 271 -8.97 -15.94 0.27
CA SER A 271 -9.82 -16.66 1.23
C SER A 271 -9.83 -18.15 0.91
N ARG A 272 -10.17 -18.98 1.91
CA ARG A 272 -10.37 -20.43 1.70
C ARG A 272 -11.40 -20.71 0.60
N GLN A 273 -12.47 -19.91 0.56
CA GLN A 273 -13.53 -20.04 -0.45
C GLN A 273 -13.00 -19.86 -1.87
N ASN A 274 -12.06 -18.93 -2.13
CA ASN A 274 -11.50 -18.73 -3.46
C ASN A 274 -10.38 -19.72 -3.79
N THR A 275 -9.55 -20.07 -2.79
CA THR A 275 -8.35 -20.89 -2.99
C THR A 275 -8.67 -22.38 -3.08
N GLN A 276 -9.63 -22.88 -2.29
CA GLN A 276 -10.04 -24.29 -2.33
C GLN A 276 -10.90 -24.65 -3.55
N THR A 277 -11.62 -23.66 -4.10
CA THR A 277 -12.48 -23.85 -5.29
C THR A 277 -11.74 -23.62 -6.61
N GLY A 278 -10.47 -23.18 -6.56
CA GLY A 278 -9.68 -22.87 -7.76
C GLY A 278 -10.00 -21.52 -8.42
N VAL A 279 -10.95 -20.74 -7.89
CA VAL A 279 -11.24 -19.36 -8.36
C VAL A 279 -9.99 -18.48 -8.30
N LEU A 280 -9.11 -18.74 -7.34
CA LEU A 280 -7.79 -18.15 -7.25
C LEU A 280 -6.73 -19.24 -7.08
N THR A 281 -5.80 -19.32 -8.04
CA THR A 281 -4.63 -20.21 -7.95
C THR A 281 -3.39 -19.46 -7.44
N GLU A 282 -2.39 -20.21 -6.96
CA GLU A 282 -1.15 -19.60 -6.45
C GLU A 282 -0.40 -18.86 -7.57
N ALA A 283 -0.38 -19.42 -8.79
CA ALA A 283 0.21 -18.78 -9.96
C ALA A 283 -0.46 -17.45 -10.34
N MET A 284 -1.79 -17.40 -10.30
CA MET A 284 -2.58 -16.18 -10.53
C MET A 284 -2.26 -15.11 -9.50
N PHE A 285 -2.20 -15.50 -8.22
CA PHE A 285 -1.90 -14.58 -7.13
C PHE A 285 -0.46 -14.06 -7.20
N ASP A 286 0.50 -14.93 -7.49
CA ASP A 286 1.90 -14.57 -7.71
C ASP A 286 2.08 -13.61 -8.89
N ALA A 287 1.29 -13.77 -9.96
CA ALA A 287 1.33 -12.87 -11.11
C ALA A 287 1.02 -11.42 -10.73
N VAL A 288 0.09 -11.20 -9.79
CA VAL A 288 -0.25 -9.84 -9.31
C VAL A 288 0.94 -9.20 -8.60
N PHE A 289 1.62 -9.92 -7.70
CA PHE A 289 2.77 -9.36 -6.97
C PHE A 289 4.02 -9.24 -7.84
N ARG A 290 4.24 -10.17 -8.77
CA ARG A 290 5.28 -10.03 -9.81
C ARG A 290 5.04 -8.79 -10.66
N ARG A 291 3.79 -8.52 -11.04
CA ARG A 291 3.42 -7.31 -11.76
C ARG A 291 3.66 -6.05 -10.92
N ALA A 292 3.32 -6.08 -9.63
CA ALA A 292 3.63 -4.96 -8.73
C ALA A 292 5.13 -4.65 -8.70
N ARG A 293 5.98 -5.68 -8.57
CA ARG A 293 7.45 -5.52 -8.62
C ARG A 293 7.92 -4.91 -9.94
N GLN A 294 7.46 -5.44 -11.07
CA GLN A 294 7.80 -4.90 -12.40
C GLN A 294 7.44 -3.42 -12.56
N LEU A 295 6.28 -2.98 -12.03
CA LEU A 295 5.86 -1.58 -12.07
C LEU A 295 6.79 -0.68 -11.26
N LEU A 296 7.21 -1.14 -10.08
CA LEU A 296 8.12 -0.40 -9.20
C LEU A 296 9.55 -0.33 -9.74
N ASP A 297 10.02 -1.40 -10.39
CA ASP A 297 11.37 -1.46 -10.95
C ASP A 297 11.49 -0.54 -12.17
N ARG A 298 10.49 -0.50 -13.05
CA ARG A 298 10.45 0.38 -14.23
C ARG A 298 10.54 1.87 -13.85
N GLU A 299 9.90 2.26 -12.76
CA GLU A 299 9.99 3.63 -12.23
C GLU A 299 11.39 3.95 -11.67
N SER A 300 12.10 2.93 -11.15
CA SER A 300 13.44 3.08 -10.57
C SER A 300 14.54 3.14 -11.63
N SER A 301 14.38 2.40 -12.73
CA SER A 301 15.33 2.44 -13.86
C SER A 301 15.37 3.79 -14.61
N GLY A 302 14.48 4.74 -14.29
CA GLY A 302 14.57 6.15 -14.72
C GLY A 302 15.25 7.08 -13.73
N ARG A 303 15.69 6.59 -12.56
CA ARG A 303 16.31 7.38 -11.48
C ARG A 303 17.26 6.49 -10.67
N GLU A 304 18.55 6.46 -11.03
CA GLU A 304 19.58 5.67 -10.32
C GLU A 304 19.52 5.91 -8.81
N ARG A 305 19.49 4.82 -8.04
CA ARG A 305 19.56 4.85 -6.57
C ARG A 305 20.99 4.61 -6.10
N PRO A 306 21.51 5.40 -5.14
CA PRO A 306 22.70 5.01 -4.39
C PRO A 306 22.33 3.84 -3.47
N GLY A 307 22.86 2.62 -3.73
CA GLY A 307 22.76 1.49 -2.79
C GLY A 307 22.69 0.07 -3.38
N ASP A 308 22.41 -0.09 -4.68
CA ASP A 308 22.08 -1.42 -5.25
C ASP A 308 23.27 -2.38 -5.47
N ARG A 309 24.49 -2.07 -5.01
CA ARG A 309 25.66 -2.94 -5.24
C ARG A 309 25.79 -4.13 -4.30
N ALA A 310 24.91 -4.31 -3.32
CA ALA A 310 25.13 -5.27 -2.25
C ALA A 310 24.14 -6.45 -2.22
N PHE A 311 23.74 -7.06 -3.34
CA PHE A 311 23.15 -8.42 -3.26
C PHE A 311 23.15 -9.29 -4.54
N ALA A 312 23.82 -8.90 -5.62
CA ALA A 312 23.91 -9.73 -6.83
C ALA A 312 24.89 -10.93 -6.73
N GLY A 313 25.47 -11.21 -5.56
CA GLY A 313 26.67 -12.03 -5.42
C GLY A 313 26.57 -13.28 -4.54
N ARG A 314 25.42 -13.96 -4.44
CA ARG A 314 25.37 -15.31 -3.81
C ARG A 314 24.49 -16.27 -4.62
N GLY A 315 24.86 -16.48 -5.87
CA GLY A 315 24.45 -17.62 -6.67
C GLY A 315 25.52 -18.71 -6.63
N SER A 316 25.18 -19.85 -6.02
CA SER A 316 25.64 -21.20 -6.34
C SER A 316 27.14 -21.42 -6.66
N THR A 317 27.92 -21.84 -5.67
CA THR A 317 29.03 -22.78 -5.88
C THR A 317 28.69 -24.11 -5.24
N ALA A 318 27.92 -24.93 -5.96
CA ALA A 318 27.81 -26.35 -5.67
C ALA A 318 29.19 -26.99 -5.94
N GLY A 319 29.94 -27.25 -4.86
CA GLY A 319 31.21 -27.97 -4.91
C GLY A 319 30.99 -29.42 -5.37
N ARG A 320 31.57 -29.77 -6.53
CA ARG A 320 31.79 -31.16 -6.92
C ARG A 320 32.89 -31.74 -6.02
N ALA A 321 32.50 -32.57 -5.06
CA ALA A 321 33.43 -33.47 -4.38
C ALA A 321 33.70 -34.69 -5.27
N SER A 322 34.98 -34.94 -5.58
CA SER A 322 35.47 -36.15 -6.24
C SER A 322 36.21 -36.99 -5.20
N PRO A 323 36.00 -38.32 -5.11
CA PRO A 323 36.65 -39.12 -4.09
C PRO A 323 38.09 -39.46 -4.50
N ARG A 324 39.06 -39.10 -3.65
CA ARG A 324 40.44 -39.59 -3.76
C ARG A 324 40.50 -41.04 -3.27
N LYS A 325 41.10 -41.90 -4.10
CA LYS A 325 41.51 -43.27 -3.75
C LYS A 325 42.61 -43.20 -2.69
N GLY A 326 42.43 -43.93 -1.58
CA GLY A 326 43.46 -44.19 -0.59
C GLY A 326 44.31 -45.40 -1.01
N SER A 327 45.62 -45.21 -1.00
CA SER A 327 46.64 -46.26 -0.99
C SER A 327 47.40 -46.12 0.32
N GLY A 328 47.37 -47.16 1.14
CA GLY A 328 47.96 -47.20 2.48
C GLY A 328 47.20 -48.19 3.36
#